data_AF-A0A0U5E6H2-F1
#
_entry.id   AF-A0A0U5E6H2-F1
#
_cell.length_a   1.000
_cell.length_b   1.000
_cell.length_c   1.000
_cell.angle_alpha   90.00
_cell.angle_beta   90.00
_cell.angle_gamma   90.00
#
_symmetry.space_group_name_H-M   'P 1'
#
loop_
_entity.id
_entity.type
_entity.pdbx_description
1 polymer ?
#
loop_
_entity_poly.entity_id
_entity_poly.type
_entity_poly.pdbx_seq_one_letter_code
_entity_poly.pdbx_strand_id
1 'polypeptide(L)'
;MQAVHRLLRERLDKVPRSAVWDEIRRTFEIGEPRGRDLHFSAEQRRLLREQCRSAWGFDPLEGVPQGNRREVAAEAIDEKIARERPDDRYVLVKGRLPEPLPQLASDLSVRVPVSGLNPDAIGQVVVIENLDSFDDWHAFRSPAELADALVLYRGHGGLARGARNLLSILPERVPVTIFSDWDPAGLLIALTLPRADALLVPVLSQTLLAKGSREHFAGQYREARHLETADLGGWRAVWDAMKTARISLKQQHMLALGAELKRRSRREIVST
;
A
#
# COMPACT_ATOMS: atom_id res chain seq x y z
N MET A 1 -8.51 21.90 -5.00
CA MET A 1 -8.55 22.84 -3.84
C MET A 1 -7.33 23.74 -3.77
N GLN A 2 -6.11 23.25 -3.47
CA GLN A 2 -4.92 24.15 -3.43
C GLN A 2 -4.64 24.89 -4.75
N ALA A 3 -4.88 24.24 -5.89
CA ALA A 3 -4.78 24.90 -7.20
C ALA A 3 -5.78 26.07 -7.34
N VAL A 4 -7.00 25.91 -6.85
CA VAL A 4 -8.05 26.94 -6.86
C VAL A 4 -7.76 28.03 -5.82
N HIS A 5 -7.34 27.67 -4.60
CA HIS A 5 -6.89 28.64 -3.59
C HIS A 5 -5.76 29.52 -4.15
N ARG A 6 -4.77 28.91 -4.81
CA ARG A 6 -3.67 29.64 -5.45
C ARG A 6 -4.18 30.59 -6.54
N LEU A 7 -5.01 30.11 -7.47
CA LEU A 7 -5.61 30.92 -8.54
C LEU A 7 -6.35 32.14 -7.97
N LEU A 8 -7.18 31.93 -6.95
CA LEU A 8 -8.00 32.99 -6.35
C LEU A 8 -7.15 33.99 -5.53
N ARG A 9 -6.21 33.48 -4.72
CA ARG A 9 -5.33 34.31 -3.87
C ARG A 9 -4.37 35.16 -4.70
N GLU A 10 -3.73 34.56 -5.69
CA GLU A 10 -2.76 35.22 -6.57
C GLU A 10 -3.44 35.96 -7.73
N ARG A 11 -4.78 35.92 -7.80
CA ARG A 11 -5.61 36.54 -8.85
C ARG A 11 -5.12 36.21 -10.26
N LEU A 12 -4.73 34.95 -10.48
CA LEU A 12 -4.19 34.53 -11.75
C LEU A 12 -5.26 34.61 -12.84
N ASP A 13 -4.91 35.25 -13.96
CA ASP A 13 -5.76 35.32 -15.16
C ASP A 13 -5.63 34.08 -16.04
N LYS A 14 -4.63 33.24 -15.79
CA LYS A 14 -4.42 31.98 -16.50
C LYS A 14 -3.63 30.95 -15.71
N VAL A 15 -3.83 29.69 -16.05
CA VAL A 15 -3.10 28.52 -15.50
C VAL A 15 -2.78 27.52 -16.60
N PRO A 16 -1.66 26.79 -16.50
CA PRO A 16 -1.36 25.74 -17.46
C PRO A 16 -2.40 24.61 -17.39
N ARG A 17 -2.77 24.05 -18.54
CA ARG A 17 -3.65 22.89 -18.58
C ARG A 17 -3.00 21.69 -17.88
N SER A 18 -3.80 21.02 -17.07
CA SER A 18 -3.43 19.82 -16.33
C SER A 18 -4.69 19.01 -16.05
N ALA A 19 -4.54 17.72 -15.71
CA ALA A 19 -5.68 16.87 -15.36
C ALA A 19 -6.60 17.49 -14.30
N VAL A 20 -6.01 18.19 -13.31
CA VAL A 20 -6.74 18.89 -12.24
C VAL A 20 -7.59 20.04 -12.80
N TRP A 21 -7.02 20.85 -13.70
CA TRP A 21 -7.72 22.01 -14.27
C TRP A 21 -8.73 21.60 -15.34
N ASP A 22 -8.49 20.50 -16.07
CA ASP A 22 -9.46 19.93 -17.00
C ASP A 22 -10.67 19.33 -16.26
N GLU A 23 -10.44 18.71 -15.09
CA GLU A 23 -11.52 18.25 -14.22
C GLU A 23 -12.33 19.41 -13.63
N ILE A 24 -11.67 20.44 -13.09
CA ILE A 24 -12.34 21.66 -12.60
C ILE A 24 -13.18 22.30 -13.70
N ARG A 25 -12.64 22.43 -14.91
CA ARG A 25 -13.38 22.97 -16.06
C ARG A 25 -14.61 22.13 -16.39
N ARG A 26 -14.50 20.80 -16.39
CA ARG A 26 -15.63 19.90 -16.69
C ARG A 26 -16.70 19.95 -15.60
N THR A 27 -16.30 20.06 -14.34
CA THR A 27 -17.21 20.03 -13.19
C THR A 27 -17.94 21.35 -12.99
N PHE A 28 -17.25 22.47 -13.21
CA PHE A 28 -17.77 23.81 -12.91
C PHE A 28 -18.13 24.61 -14.17
N GLU A 29 -17.80 24.09 -15.36
CA GLU A 29 -18.00 24.75 -16.65
C GLU A 29 -17.30 26.13 -16.76
N ILE A 30 -16.19 26.29 -16.03
CA ILE A 30 -15.41 27.54 -15.95
C ILE A 30 -14.01 27.34 -16.53
N GLY A 31 -13.47 28.39 -17.16
CA GLY A 31 -12.12 28.43 -17.69
C GLY A 31 -12.11 28.25 -19.20
N GLU A 32 -11.64 29.26 -19.91
CA GLU A 32 -11.57 29.26 -21.37
C GLU A 32 -10.25 28.66 -21.85
N PRO A 33 -10.26 27.55 -22.61
CA PRO A 33 -9.04 27.00 -23.17
C PRO A 33 -8.50 27.93 -24.25
N ARG A 34 -7.27 28.42 -24.07
CA ARG A 34 -6.53 29.17 -25.09
C ARG A 34 -5.12 28.58 -25.22
N GLY A 35 -4.94 27.75 -26.25
CA GLY A 35 -3.69 27.03 -26.46
C GLY A 35 -3.38 26.07 -25.31
N ARG A 36 -2.25 26.28 -24.62
CA ARG A 36 -1.77 25.43 -23.52
C ARG A 36 -2.28 25.86 -22.14
N ASP A 37 -3.01 26.97 -22.05
CA ASP A 37 -3.49 27.56 -20.81
C ASP A 37 -5.03 27.55 -20.74
N LEU A 38 -5.57 27.55 -19.51
CA LEU A 38 -6.95 27.96 -19.23
C LEU A 38 -6.94 29.39 -18.72
N HIS A 39 -7.82 30.22 -19.27
CA HIS A 39 -7.98 31.62 -18.90
C HIS A 39 -9.22 31.83 -18.05
N PHE A 40 -9.12 32.76 -17.09
CA PHE A 40 -10.20 33.10 -16.16
C PHE A 40 -10.41 34.61 -16.16
N SER A 41 -11.64 35.04 -16.42
CA SER A 41 -12.06 36.43 -16.18
C SER A 41 -12.26 36.71 -14.68
N ALA A 42 -12.37 37.98 -14.32
CA ALA A 42 -12.70 38.37 -12.95
C ALA A 42 -14.06 37.81 -12.50
N GLU A 43 -15.03 37.74 -13.41
CA GLU A 43 -16.35 37.14 -13.19
C GLU A 43 -16.26 35.62 -13.00
N GLN A 44 -15.48 34.94 -13.86
CA GLN A 44 -15.24 33.50 -13.74
C GLN A 44 -14.53 33.12 -12.44
N ARG A 45 -13.60 33.95 -11.93
CA ARG A 45 -13.00 33.73 -10.61
C ARG A 45 -14.00 33.91 -9.47
N ARG A 46 -14.93 34.86 -9.57
CA ARG A 46 -16.01 35.04 -8.58
C ARG A 46 -16.94 33.83 -8.57
N LEU A 47 -17.40 33.42 -9.75
CA LEU A 47 -18.25 32.25 -9.92
C LEU A 47 -17.57 30.96 -9.43
N LEU A 48 -16.28 30.78 -9.73
CA LEU A 48 -15.50 29.65 -9.24
C LEU A 48 -15.42 29.63 -7.71
N ARG A 49 -15.21 30.79 -7.06
CA ARG A 49 -15.21 30.89 -5.60
C ARG A 49 -16.58 30.55 -5.01
N GLU A 50 -17.66 31.04 -5.59
CA GLU A 50 -19.04 30.78 -5.12
C GLU A 50 -19.43 29.31 -5.27
N GLN A 51 -19.14 28.71 -6.43
CA GLN A 51 -19.39 27.29 -6.67
C GLN A 51 -18.53 26.39 -5.80
N CYS A 52 -17.26 26.76 -5.56
CA CYS A 52 -16.39 26.04 -4.64
C CYS A 52 -16.82 26.20 -3.17
N ARG A 53 -17.32 27.37 -2.76
CA ARG A 53 -17.93 27.57 -1.42
C ARG A 53 -19.13 26.66 -1.23
N SER A 54 -20.01 26.61 -2.22
CA SER A 54 -21.19 25.75 -2.22
C SER A 54 -20.81 24.26 -2.21
N ALA A 55 -19.83 23.86 -3.02
CA ALA A 55 -19.41 22.47 -3.16
C ALA A 55 -18.50 21.96 -2.02
N TRP A 56 -17.69 22.81 -1.41
CA TRP A 56 -16.67 22.41 -0.41
C TRP A 56 -17.02 22.80 1.03
N GLY A 57 -18.02 23.66 1.23
CA GLY A 57 -18.46 24.10 2.56
C GLY A 57 -17.58 25.16 3.22
N PHE A 58 -16.47 25.57 2.60
CA PHE A 58 -15.59 26.64 3.07
C PHE A 58 -15.15 27.56 1.93
N ASP A 59 -14.67 28.75 2.27
CA ASP A 59 -14.16 29.68 1.27
C ASP A 59 -12.73 29.38 0.84
N PRO A 60 -12.50 28.95 -0.42
CA PRO A 60 -11.15 28.68 -0.90
C PRO A 60 -10.27 29.92 -1.00
N LEU A 61 -10.79 31.16 -0.89
CA LEU A 61 -9.94 32.34 -0.79
C LEU A 61 -9.34 32.52 0.63
N GLU A 62 -10.08 32.12 1.66
CA GLU A 62 -9.68 32.29 3.07
C GLU A 62 -8.68 31.22 3.51
N GLY A 63 -8.68 30.05 2.88
CA GLY A 63 -7.69 29.00 3.11
C GLY A 63 -8.24 27.63 2.74
N VAL A 64 -7.37 26.62 2.68
CA VAL A 64 -7.81 25.21 2.64
C VAL A 64 -7.61 24.64 4.05
N PRO A 65 -8.67 24.21 4.76
CA PRO A 65 -8.56 23.65 6.10
C PRO A 65 -7.52 22.52 6.16
N GLN A 66 -6.73 22.48 7.23
CA GLN A 66 -5.77 21.42 7.52
C GLN A 66 -6.13 20.76 8.85
N GLY A 67 -6.22 19.43 8.89
CA GLY A 67 -6.62 18.69 10.09
C GLY A 67 -7.14 17.28 9.80
N ASN A 68 -7.45 16.54 10.86
CA ASN A 68 -8.02 15.19 10.77
C ASN A 68 -9.53 15.24 10.47
N ARG A 69 -10.12 14.15 9.92
CA ARG A 69 -11.54 14.11 9.49
C ARG A 69 -12.56 14.57 10.56
N ARG A 70 -12.25 14.44 11.85
CA ARG A 70 -13.16 14.86 12.94
C ARG A 70 -13.20 16.39 13.09
N GLU A 71 -12.09 17.07 12.83
CA GLU A 71 -12.00 18.53 12.84
C GLU A 71 -12.68 19.16 11.62
N VAL A 72 -12.61 18.49 10.46
CA VAL A 72 -13.23 18.94 9.20
C VAL A 72 -14.74 18.65 9.14
N ALA A 73 -15.22 17.64 9.88
CA ALA A 73 -16.65 17.33 9.97
C ALA A 73 -17.49 18.42 10.66
N ALA A 74 -16.85 19.35 11.38
CA ALA A 74 -17.55 20.48 11.99
C ALA A 74 -17.88 21.61 10.99
N GLU A 75 -17.22 21.65 9.83
CA GLU A 75 -17.31 22.80 8.90
C GLU A 75 -17.60 22.45 7.42
N ALA A 76 -17.53 21.17 7.00
CA ALA A 76 -17.73 20.80 5.59
C ALA A 76 -18.78 19.69 5.39
N ILE A 77 -19.64 19.87 4.37
CA ILE A 77 -20.78 19.00 4.05
C ILE A 77 -20.35 17.66 3.37
N ASP A 78 -19.15 17.57 2.80
CA ASP A 78 -18.71 16.38 2.05
C ASP A 78 -17.43 15.74 2.66
N GLU A 79 -17.56 14.50 3.14
CA GLU A 79 -16.54 13.68 3.82
C GLU A 79 -15.30 13.34 2.98
N LYS A 80 -15.27 13.73 1.70
CA LYS A 80 -14.17 13.43 0.77
C LYS A 80 -13.03 14.47 0.79
N ILE A 81 -13.10 15.47 1.67
CA ILE A 81 -12.28 16.69 1.61
C ILE A 81 -11.08 16.72 2.59
N ALA A 82 -10.79 15.63 3.32
CA ALA A 82 -9.54 15.53 4.10
C ALA A 82 -8.36 15.04 3.23
N ARG A 83 -7.23 15.77 3.28
CA ARG A 83 -6.01 15.46 2.51
C ARG A 83 -5.27 14.21 3.01
N GLU A 84 -5.56 13.77 4.23
CA GLU A 84 -5.16 12.46 4.77
C GLU A 84 -6.40 11.59 4.99
N ARG A 85 -6.38 10.38 4.43
CA ARG A 85 -7.50 9.45 4.58
C ARG A 85 -7.33 8.76 5.95
N PRO A 86 -8.39 8.59 6.76
CA PRO A 86 -8.28 7.95 8.07
C PRO A 86 -7.54 6.61 8.05
N ASP A 87 -7.72 5.83 6.97
CA ASP A 87 -7.08 4.53 6.73
C ASP A 87 -5.56 4.57 6.69
N ASP A 88 -4.95 5.73 6.42
CA ASP A 88 -3.48 5.89 6.32
C ASP A 88 -2.79 5.68 7.67
N ARG A 89 -3.57 5.73 8.75
CA ARG A 89 -3.11 5.52 10.13
C ARG A 89 -3.51 4.17 10.69
N TYR A 90 -4.15 3.29 9.93
CA TYR A 90 -4.59 1.98 10.41
C TYR A 90 -3.86 0.85 9.70
N VAL A 91 -3.72 -0.25 10.43
CA VAL A 91 -3.24 -1.54 9.93
C VAL A 91 -4.26 -2.61 10.26
N LEU A 92 -4.31 -3.66 9.44
CA LEU A 92 -5.07 -4.87 9.72
C LEU A 92 -4.08 -5.95 10.14
N VAL A 93 -4.23 -6.46 11.36
CA VAL A 93 -3.27 -7.37 11.99
C VAL A 93 -3.95 -8.55 12.68
N LYS A 94 -3.20 -9.64 12.87
CA LYS A 94 -3.57 -10.80 13.68
C LYS A 94 -2.32 -11.55 14.18
N GLY A 95 -2.50 -12.71 14.81
CA GLY A 95 -1.41 -13.49 15.39
C GLY A 95 -1.01 -12.97 16.76
N ARG A 96 0.30 -12.81 17.01
CA ARG A 96 0.81 -12.28 18.28
C ARG A 96 0.67 -10.76 18.32
N LEU A 97 -0.42 -10.29 18.94
CA LEU A 97 -0.66 -8.88 19.15
C LEU A 97 0.09 -8.37 20.40
N PRO A 98 0.74 -7.19 20.35
CA PRO A 98 1.34 -6.57 21.53
C PRO A 98 0.25 -6.06 22.49
N GLU A 99 0.55 -6.07 23.78
CA GLU A 99 -0.33 -5.44 24.79
C GLU A 99 -0.57 -3.95 24.46
N PRO A 100 -1.78 -3.41 24.75
CA PRO A 100 -2.87 -4.01 25.51
C PRO A 100 -3.91 -4.76 24.64
N LEU A 101 -3.60 -5.09 23.38
CA LEU A 101 -4.56 -5.74 22.51
C LEU A 101 -4.88 -7.17 22.99
N PRO A 102 -6.14 -7.63 22.86
CA PRO A 102 -6.51 -8.96 23.31
C PRO A 102 -5.90 -10.04 22.41
N GLN A 103 -5.70 -11.23 22.95
CA GLN A 103 -5.44 -12.40 22.12
C GLN A 103 -6.69 -12.72 21.28
N LEU A 104 -6.51 -12.96 19.99
CA LEU A 104 -7.57 -13.29 19.06
C LEU A 104 -7.51 -14.77 18.68
N ALA A 105 -8.67 -15.34 18.32
CA ALA A 105 -8.72 -16.59 17.59
C ALA A 105 -8.01 -16.45 16.23
N SER A 106 -7.52 -17.55 15.67
CA SER A 106 -6.61 -17.54 14.51
C SER A 106 -7.25 -17.07 13.19
N ASP A 107 -8.57 -17.13 13.12
CA ASP A 107 -9.45 -16.67 12.04
C ASP A 107 -9.91 -15.21 12.21
N LEU A 108 -9.65 -14.60 13.37
CA LEU A 108 -9.99 -13.21 13.63
C LEU A 108 -8.80 -12.28 13.35
N SER A 109 -9.14 -11.07 12.91
CA SER A 109 -8.19 -9.98 12.74
C SER A 109 -8.74 -8.69 13.33
N VAL A 110 -7.86 -7.75 13.64
CA VAL A 110 -8.23 -6.45 14.19
C VAL A 110 -7.63 -5.33 13.37
N ARG A 111 -8.45 -4.33 13.07
CA ARG A 111 -8.00 -3.08 12.45
C ARG A 111 -7.67 -2.08 13.55
N VAL A 112 -6.39 -1.74 13.70
CA VAL A 112 -5.89 -0.88 14.78
C VAL A 112 -5.16 0.33 14.22
N PRO A 113 -5.20 1.48 14.91
CA PRO A 113 -4.36 2.60 14.56
C PRO A 113 -2.89 2.24 14.81
N VAL A 114 -1.98 2.63 13.92
CA VAL A 114 -0.52 2.42 14.06
C VAL A 114 -0.01 3.00 15.38
N SER A 115 -0.54 4.16 15.79
CA SER A 115 -0.21 4.81 17.06
C SER A 115 -0.67 4.05 18.31
N GLY A 116 -1.57 3.06 18.15
CA GLY A 116 -2.03 2.19 19.23
C GLY A 116 -1.19 0.91 19.37
N LEU A 117 -0.20 0.70 18.51
CA LEU A 117 0.76 -0.40 18.62
C LEU A 117 2.04 0.12 19.27
N ASN A 118 2.60 -0.65 20.20
CA ASN A 118 3.95 -0.43 20.71
C ASN A 118 4.95 -1.20 19.83
N PRO A 119 5.75 -0.55 18.96
CA PRO A 119 6.69 -1.23 18.07
C PRO A 119 7.75 -2.02 18.83
N ASP A 120 8.11 -1.60 20.04
CA ASP A 120 9.14 -2.27 20.83
C ASP A 120 8.69 -3.61 21.41
N ALA A 121 7.38 -3.83 21.54
CA ALA A 121 6.78 -5.07 21.99
C ALA A 121 6.59 -6.09 20.86
N ILE A 122 6.87 -5.72 19.60
CA ILE A 122 6.75 -6.60 18.45
C ILE A 122 8.05 -7.40 18.29
N GLY A 123 7.96 -8.74 18.42
CA GLY A 123 9.11 -9.62 18.29
C GLY A 123 9.51 -9.89 16.84
N GLN A 124 8.53 -10.07 15.94
CA GLN A 124 8.72 -10.31 14.51
C GLN A 124 7.44 -10.02 13.73
N VAL A 125 7.55 -9.77 12.44
CA VAL A 125 6.41 -9.47 11.55
C VAL A 125 6.39 -10.39 10.34
N VAL A 126 5.20 -10.91 10.01
CA VAL A 126 4.91 -11.53 8.71
C VAL A 126 3.97 -10.62 7.94
N VAL A 127 4.39 -10.12 6.78
CA VAL A 127 3.57 -9.27 5.91
C VAL A 127 2.97 -10.10 4.79
N ILE A 128 1.65 -10.13 4.69
CA ILE A 128 0.93 -10.93 3.68
C ILE A 128 0.32 -10.02 2.63
N GLU A 129 0.60 -10.29 1.35
CA GLU A 129 0.13 -9.48 0.22
C GLU A 129 -1.39 -9.53 0.04
N ASN A 130 -1.96 -10.73 -0.07
CA ASN A 130 -3.37 -10.93 -0.42
C ASN A 130 -4.25 -11.06 0.83
N LEU A 131 -5.46 -10.50 0.78
CA LEU A 131 -6.36 -10.44 1.93
C LEU A 131 -6.89 -11.83 2.32
N ASP A 132 -7.29 -12.64 1.35
CA ASP A 132 -7.74 -14.01 1.58
C ASP A 132 -6.64 -14.89 2.19
N SER A 133 -5.41 -14.75 1.70
CA SER A 133 -4.24 -15.44 2.26
C SER A 133 -3.88 -14.95 3.66
N PHE A 134 -4.18 -13.69 3.96
CA PHE A 134 -4.07 -13.14 5.31
C PHE A 134 -5.14 -13.74 6.24
N ASP A 135 -6.40 -13.79 5.80
CA ASP A 135 -7.51 -14.38 6.56
C ASP A 135 -7.23 -15.87 6.87
N ASP A 136 -6.73 -16.60 5.88
CA ASP A 136 -6.41 -18.04 5.99
C ASP A 136 -4.99 -18.35 6.47
N TRP A 137 -4.22 -17.35 6.95
CA TRP A 137 -2.82 -17.53 7.36
C TRP A 137 -2.59 -18.76 8.27
N HIS A 138 -3.53 -19.02 9.17
CA HIS A 138 -3.47 -20.10 10.16
C HIS A 138 -3.47 -21.51 9.52
N ALA A 139 -3.94 -21.64 8.29
CA ALA A 139 -4.00 -22.89 7.55
C ALA A 139 -2.76 -23.14 6.66
N PHE A 140 -1.89 -22.14 6.47
CA PHE A 140 -0.64 -22.33 5.76
C PHE A 140 0.37 -23.13 6.58
N ARG A 141 1.11 -24.02 5.91
CA ARG A 141 2.23 -24.77 6.50
C ARG A 141 3.48 -23.88 6.59
N SER A 142 3.46 -22.94 7.52
CA SER A 142 4.55 -22.00 7.77
C SER A 142 5.61 -22.57 8.74
N PRO A 143 6.86 -22.09 8.69
CA PRO A 143 7.89 -22.44 9.65
C PRO A 143 7.48 -22.14 11.09
N ALA A 144 7.75 -23.08 12.01
CA ALA A 144 7.34 -22.97 13.43
C ALA A 144 7.89 -21.71 14.13
N GLU A 145 9.05 -21.21 13.69
CA GLU A 145 9.64 -19.96 14.19
C GLU A 145 8.75 -18.72 13.98
N LEU A 146 7.79 -18.76 13.05
CA LEU A 146 6.84 -17.68 12.77
C LEU A 146 5.54 -17.78 13.56
N ALA A 147 5.37 -18.79 14.43
CA ALA A 147 4.13 -19.01 15.18
C ALA A 147 3.74 -17.80 16.05
N ASP A 148 4.72 -17.12 16.62
CA ASP A 148 4.53 -15.93 17.48
C ASP A 148 4.71 -14.61 16.72
N ALA A 149 4.49 -14.59 15.40
CA ALA A 149 4.59 -13.37 14.61
C ALA A 149 3.36 -12.47 14.74
N LEU A 150 3.58 -11.15 14.67
CA LEU A 150 2.54 -10.23 14.28
C LEU A 150 2.32 -10.39 12.78
N VAL A 151 1.13 -10.82 12.39
CA VAL A 151 0.76 -11.00 10.99
C VAL A 151 0.09 -9.71 10.53
N LEU A 152 0.66 -9.07 9.51
CA LEU A 152 0.24 -7.80 8.96
C LEU A 152 -0.27 -7.99 7.54
N TYR A 153 -1.50 -7.57 7.27
CA TYR A 153 -1.97 -7.45 5.88
C TYR A 153 -1.26 -6.26 5.23
N ARG A 154 -0.64 -6.50 4.07
CA ARG A 154 0.09 -5.47 3.29
C ARG A 154 -0.82 -4.31 2.89
N GLY A 155 -2.11 -4.56 2.70
CA GLY A 155 -3.08 -3.52 2.39
C GLY A 155 -3.17 -3.15 0.91
N HIS A 156 -4.29 -2.54 0.56
CA HIS A 156 -4.48 -1.75 -0.65
C HIS A 156 -4.96 -0.34 -0.25
N GLY A 157 -4.71 0.66 -1.10
CA GLY A 157 -5.12 2.05 -0.80
C GLY A 157 -4.53 2.59 0.51
N GLY A 158 -5.39 3.02 1.44
CA GLY A 158 -4.95 3.62 2.71
C GLY A 158 -4.27 2.63 3.66
N LEU A 159 -4.75 1.38 3.74
CA LEU A 159 -4.11 0.33 4.54
C LEU A 159 -2.67 0.04 4.09
N ALA A 160 -2.37 0.18 2.78
CA ALA A 160 -1.02 0.02 2.28
C ALA A 160 -0.05 1.10 2.82
N ARG A 161 -0.57 2.31 3.07
CA ARG A 161 0.20 3.39 3.69
C ARG A 161 0.41 3.15 5.18
N GLY A 162 -0.63 2.70 5.89
CA GLY A 162 -0.51 2.33 7.30
C GLY A 162 0.48 1.19 7.53
N ALA A 163 0.44 0.14 6.70
CA ALA A 163 1.40 -0.97 6.76
C ALA A 163 2.85 -0.49 6.55
N ARG A 164 3.08 0.34 5.52
CA ARG A 164 4.41 0.94 5.28
C ARG A 164 4.89 1.84 6.41
N ASN A 165 3.98 2.58 7.04
CA ASN A 165 4.31 3.42 8.20
C ASN A 165 4.76 2.55 9.38
N LEU A 166 3.98 1.53 9.73
CA LEU A 166 4.35 0.59 10.80
C LEU A 166 5.73 -0.03 10.53
N LEU A 167 5.98 -0.55 9.32
CA LEU A 167 7.26 -1.15 8.96
C LEU A 167 8.44 -0.16 9.07
N SER A 168 8.22 1.12 8.77
CA SER A 168 9.26 2.16 8.83
C SER A 168 9.64 2.54 10.26
N ILE A 169 8.73 2.38 11.23
CA ILE A 169 8.97 2.71 12.64
C ILE A 169 9.38 1.49 13.48
N LEU A 170 9.39 0.28 12.90
CA LEU A 170 9.86 -0.92 13.62
C LEU A 170 11.33 -0.78 14.00
N PRO A 171 11.73 -1.20 15.21
CA PRO A 171 13.13 -1.26 15.58
C PRO A 171 13.95 -2.18 14.67
N GLU A 172 15.25 -1.91 14.47
CA GLU A 172 16.13 -2.70 13.58
C GLU A 172 16.20 -4.19 13.92
N ARG A 173 16.06 -4.52 15.20
CA ARG A 173 16.05 -5.90 15.71
C ARG A 173 14.83 -6.71 15.29
N VAL A 174 13.72 -6.08 14.88
CA VAL A 174 12.47 -6.77 14.54
C VAL A 174 12.57 -7.29 13.09
N PRO A 175 12.63 -8.61 12.88
CA PRO A 175 12.71 -9.17 11.54
C PRO A 175 11.35 -9.08 10.84
N VAL A 176 11.37 -8.69 9.56
CA VAL A 176 10.18 -8.65 8.71
C VAL A 176 10.30 -9.72 7.61
N THR A 177 9.34 -10.65 7.61
CA THR A 177 9.22 -11.69 6.57
C THR A 177 8.05 -11.36 5.66
N ILE A 178 8.27 -11.31 4.35
CA ILE A 178 7.22 -11.02 3.36
C ILE A 178 6.71 -12.31 2.74
N PHE A 179 5.39 -12.47 2.72
CA PHE A 179 4.69 -13.54 2.03
C PHE A 179 3.79 -12.97 0.94
N SER A 180 4.26 -13.10 -0.30
CA SER A 180 3.60 -12.65 -1.52
C SER A 180 3.27 -13.82 -2.44
N ASP A 181 2.62 -13.53 -3.56
CA ASP A 181 2.61 -14.47 -4.68
C ASP A 181 4.05 -14.81 -5.11
N TRP A 182 4.26 -16.03 -5.62
CA TRP A 182 5.54 -16.43 -6.20
C TRP A 182 5.51 -16.05 -7.68
N ASP A 183 5.76 -14.76 -7.93
CA ASP A 183 5.86 -14.15 -9.26
C ASP A 183 6.72 -12.87 -9.23
N PRO A 184 7.04 -12.26 -10.39
CA PRO A 184 7.84 -11.04 -10.44
C PRO A 184 7.27 -9.87 -9.62
N ALA A 185 5.94 -9.67 -9.62
CA ALA A 185 5.27 -8.59 -8.90
C ALA A 185 5.34 -8.81 -7.39
N GLY A 186 5.08 -10.03 -6.91
CA GLY A 186 5.22 -10.39 -5.50
C GLY A 186 6.64 -10.17 -4.99
N LEU A 187 7.65 -10.58 -5.77
CA LEU A 187 9.05 -10.34 -5.42
C LEU A 187 9.40 -8.84 -5.42
N LEU A 188 8.89 -8.06 -6.37
CA LEU A 188 9.08 -6.61 -6.41
C LEU A 188 8.40 -5.92 -5.23
N ILE A 189 7.21 -6.37 -4.83
CA ILE A 189 6.51 -5.88 -3.63
C ILE A 189 7.40 -6.10 -2.41
N ALA A 190 7.91 -7.31 -2.22
CA ALA A 190 8.80 -7.62 -1.10
C ALA A 190 10.07 -6.74 -1.12
N LEU A 191 10.67 -6.56 -2.30
CA LEU A 191 11.88 -5.75 -2.47
C LEU A 191 11.68 -4.27 -2.11
N THR A 192 10.50 -3.73 -2.40
CA THR A 192 10.18 -2.30 -2.22
C THR A 192 9.56 -1.97 -0.87
N LEU A 193 9.24 -2.97 -0.04
CA LEU A 193 8.75 -2.75 1.31
C LEU A 193 9.91 -2.35 2.24
N PRO A 194 9.69 -1.38 3.15
CA PRO A 194 10.66 -1.07 4.18
C PRO A 194 10.97 -2.32 5.01
N ARG A 195 12.24 -2.47 5.38
CA ARG A 195 12.69 -3.47 6.37
C ARG A 195 12.45 -4.92 5.97
N ALA A 196 12.20 -5.23 4.70
CA ALA A 196 12.00 -6.60 4.26
C ALA A 196 13.30 -7.43 4.36
N ASP A 197 13.38 -8.25 5.41
CA ASP A 197 14.58 -9.02 5.77
C ASP A 197 14.55 -10.44 5.21
N ALA A 198 13.36 -11.02 5.03
CA ALA A 198 13.18 -12.37 4.51
C ALA A 198 11.94 -12.50 3.60
N LEU A 199 11.97 -13.51 2.74
CA LEU A 199 10.82 -13.99 1.97
C LEU A 199 10.30 -15.29 2.56
N LEU A 200 9.00 -15.47 2.49
CA LEU A 200 8.36 -16.77 2.66
C LEU A 200 8.00 -17.31 1.27
N VAL A 201 8.64 -18.41 0.86
CA VAL A 201 8.48 -19.01 -0.47
C VAL A 201 7.98 -20.45 -0.37
N PRO A 202 7.18 -20.94 -1.32
CA PRO A 202 6.75 -22.33 -1.32
C PRO A 202 7.90 -23.28 -1.64
N VAL A 203 7.87 -24.47 -1.03
CA VAL A 203 8.59 -25.64 -1.55
C VAL A 203 7.90 -26.08 -2.83
N LEU A 204 8.60 -25.96 -3.95
CA LEU A 204 8.04 -26.27 -5.26
C LEU A 204 7.88 -27.79 -5.43
N SER A 205 6.66 -28.22 -5.74
CA SER A 205 6.32 -29.57 -6.15
C SER A 205 5.79 -29.58 -7.58
N GLN A 206 5.82 -30.72 -8.27
CA GLN A 206 5.26 -30.82 -9.63
C GLN A 206 3.77 -30.45 -9.67
N THR A 207 2.99 -30.84 -8.65
CA THR A 207 1.56 -30.52 -8.54
C THR A 207 1.32 -29.02 -8.38
N LEU A 208 2.15 -28.33 -7.58
CA LEU A 208 2.06 -26.89 -7.42
C LEU A 208 2.47 -26.17 -8.70
N LEU A 209 3.60 -26.56 -9.31
CA LEU A 209 4.09 -25.98 -10.58
C LEU A 209 3.05 -26.10 -11.69
N ALA A 210 2.28 -27.20 -11.73
CA ALA A 210 1.21 -27.42 -12.71
C ALA A 210 0.03 -26.44 -12.59
N LYS A 211 -0.11 -25.72 -11.45
CA LYS A 211 -1.09 -24.65 -11.27
C LYS A 211 -0.57 -23.26 -11.66
N GLY A 212 0.71 -23.15 -12.00
CA GLY A 212 1.31 -21.87 -12.35
C GLY A 212 0.85 -21.32 -13.69
N SER A 213 0.69 -20.01 -13.77
CA SER A 213 0.32 -19.33 -15.02
C SER A 213 1.55 -18.77 -15.73
N ARG A 214 1.83 -19.30 -16.93
CA ARG A 214 2.88 -18.79 -17.83
C ARG A 214 2.53 -17.43 -18.42
N GLU A 215 1.26 -17.24 -18.76
CA GLU A 215 0.74 -16.00 -19.32
C GLU A 215 0.87 -14.85 -18.32
N HIS A 216 0.46 -15.09 -17.07
CA HIS A 216 0.57 -14.10 -16.00
C HIS A 216 2.04 -13.76 -15.70
N PHE A 217 2.97 -14.72 -15.81
CA PHE A 217 4.40 -14.45 -15.68
C PHE A 217 4.91 -13.58 -16.84
N ALA A 218 4.57 -13.92 -18.07
CA ALA A 218 4.99 -13.18 -19.26
C ALA A 218 4.45 -11.73 -19.28
N GLY A 219 3.26 -11.50 -18.72
CA GLY A 219 2.67 -10.16 -18.59
C GLY A 219 3.44 -9.21 -17.67
N GLN A 220 4.31 -9.72 -16.79
CA GLN A 220 5.04 -8.94 -15.77
C GLN A 220 6.45 -8.52 -16.21
N TYR A 221 6.58 -8.13 -17.47
CA TYR A 221 7.88 -7.79 -18.06
C TYR A 221 8.56 -6.56 -17.40
N ARG A 222 7.77 -5.63 -16.84
CA ARG A 222 8.31 -4.42 -16.19
C ARG A 222 8.95 -4.76 -14.85
N GLU A 223 8.25 -5.58 -14.06
CA GLU A 223 8.69 -6.10 -12.78
C GLU A 223 9.93 -6.96 -12.97
N ALA A 224 9.90 -7.88 -13.93
CA ALA A 224 11.05 -8.71 -14.30
C ALA A 224 12.28 -7.85 -14.67
N ARG A 225 12.11 -6.84 -15.53
CA ARG A 225 13.20 -5.93 -15.90
C ARG A 225 13.81 -5.20 -14.70
N HIS A 226 12.98 -4.78 -13.74
CA HIS A 226 13.48 -4.14 -12.52
C HIS A 226 14.31 -5.11 -11.68
N LEU A 227 13.80 -6.35 -11.48
CA LEU A 227 14.45 -7.39 -10.68
C LEU A 227 15.80 -7.85 -11.25
N GLU A 228 16.01 -7.79 -12.57
CA GLU A 228 17.32 -8.10 -13.16
C GLU A 228 18.41 -7.11 -12.72
N THR A 229 18.04 -5.84 -12.50
CA THR A 229 19.01 -4.80 -12.13
C THR A 229 19.07 -4.51 -10.63
N ALA A 230 18.09 -4.99 -9.86
CA ALA A 230 18.00 -4.74 -8.43
C ALA A 230 19.00 -5.56 -7.61
N ASP A 231 19.41 -5.03 -6.46
CA ASP A 231 20.12 -5.82 -5.44
C ASP A 231 19.14 -6.70 -4.64
N LEU A 232 19.12 -7.97 -5.00
CA LEU A 232 18.28 -9.01 -4.39
C LEU A 232 18.98 -9.73 -3.23
N GLY A 233 20.28 -9.56 -3.02
CA GLY A 233 21.06 -10.38 -2.08
C GLY A 233 20.72 -11.87 -2.20
N GLY A 234 20.45 -12.52 -1.06
CA GLY A 234 20.03 -13.92 -0.96
C GLY A 234 18.72 -14.27 -1.68
N TRP A 235 17.93 -13.29 -2.12
CA TRP A 235 16.73 -13.52 -2.93
C TRP A 235 17.04 -13.71 -4.42
N ARG A 236 18.29 -13.53 -4.87
CA ARG A 236 18.70 -13.80 -6.26
C ARG A 236 18.35 -15.24 -6.66
N ALA A 237 18.58 -16.21 -5.77
CA ALA A 237 18.23 -17.61 -6.02
C ALA A 237 16.71 -17.83 -6.21
N VAL A 238 15.88 -17.05 -5.51
CA VAL A 238 14.41 -17.09 -5.68
C VAL A 238 14.03 -16.55 -7.06
N TRP A 239 14.64 -15.43 -7.47
CA TRP A 239 14.43 -14.84 -8.79
C TRP A 239 14.87 -15.78 -9.92
N ASP A 240 16.03 -16.42 -9.79
CA ASP A 240 16.51 -17.37 -10.80
C ASP A 240 15.60 -18.62 -10.91
N ALA A 241 15.07 -19.10 -9.79
CA ALA A 241 14.06 -20.16 -9.80
C ALA A 241 12.77 -19.73 -10.54
N MET A 242 12.30 -18.50 -10.33
CA MET A 242 11.17 -17.92 -11.06
C MET A 242 11.44 -17.85 -12.57
N LYS A 243 12.63 -17.40 -12.98
CA LYS A 243 13.04 -17.34 -14.39
C LYS A 243 13.13 -18.70 -15.05
N THR A 244 13.59 -19.71 -14.32
CA THR A 244 13.67 -21.09 -14.83
C THR A 244 12.28 -21.67 -15.02
N ALA A 245 11.37 -21.50 -14.06
CA ALA A 245 10.03 -22.06 -14.14
C ALA A 245 9.12 -21.30 -15.14
N ARG A 246 9.29 -19.97 -15.24
CA ARG A 246 8.49 -19.05 -16.07
C ARG A 246 6.99 -19.18 -15.81
N ILE A 247 6.60 -19.24 -14.54
CA ILE A 247 5.21 -19.32 -14.10
C ILE A 247 5.00 -18.41 -12.89
N SER A 248 3.80 -17.87 -12.75
CA SER A 248 3.33 -17.23 -11.53
C SER A 248 2.52 -18.21 -10.71
N LEU A 249 2.85 -18.37 -9.41
CA LEU A 249 2.06 -19.16 -8.48
C LEU A 249 1.38 -18.24 -7.45
N LYS A 250 0.06 -18.36 -7.37
CA LYS A 250 -0.77 -17.59 -6.45
C LYS A 250 -0.77 -18.21 -5.05
N GLN A 251 -0.83 -17.40 -4.00
CA GLN A 251 -0.86 -17.86 -2.61
C GLN A 251 -2.01 -18.85 -2.34
N GLN A 252 -3.15 -18.68 -3.01
CA GLN A 252 -4.32 -19.57 -2.93
C GLN A 252 -3.99 -20.98 -3.43
N HIS A 253 -3.14 -21.13 -4.46
CA HIS A 253 -2.68 -22.45 -4.90
C HIS A 253 -1.74 -23.09 -3.89
N MET A 254 -0.90 -22.30 -3.22
CA MET A 254 -0.02 -22.77 -2.16
C MET A 254 -0.84 -23.31 -0.98
N LEU A 255 -1.89 -22.59 -0.58
CA LEU A 255 -2.82 -23.00 0.47
C LEU A 255 -3.59 -24.27 0.09
N ALA A 256 -4.27 -24.26 -1.05
CA ALA A 256 -5.14 -25.35 -1.49
C ALA A 256 -4.40 -26.68 -1.68
N LEU A 257 -3.11 -26.62 -2.01
CA LEU A 257 -2.26 -27.81 -2.18
C LEU A 257 -1.42 -28.14 -0.94
N GLY A 258 -1.58 -27.41 0.16
CA GLY A 258 -0.83 -27.63 1.40
C GLY A 258 0.68 -27.53 1.20
N ALA A 259 1.13 -26.57 0.39
CA ALA A 259 2.55 -26.35 0.13
C ALA A 259 3.26 -25.95 1.43
N GLU A 260 4.36 -26.64 1.74
CA GLU A 260 5.27 -26.22 2.81
C GLU A 260 5.90 -24.89 2.41
N LEU A 261 5.98 -23.94 3.35
CA LEU A 261 6.62 -22.67 3.16
C LEU A 261 8.00 -22.65 3.82
N LYS A 262 8.98 -22.03 3.16
CA LYS A 262 10.34 -21.85 3.66
C LYS A 262 10.72 -20.38 3.71
N ARG A 263 11.37 -19.99 4.80
CA ARG A 263 11.91 -18.65 4.97
C ARG A 263 13.26 -18.52 4.27
N ARG A 264 13.47 -17.44 3.52
CA ARG A 264 14.71 -17.10 2.80
C ARG A 264 15.18 -15.70 3.19
N SER A 265 16.31 -15.62 3.87
CA SER A 265 16.93 -14.34 4.23
C SER A 265 17.39 -13.56 2.99
N ARG A 266 17.26 -12.24 3.04
CA ARG A 266 17.80 -11.32 2.04
C ARG A 266 19.30 -11.12 2.21
N ARG A 267 19.77 -11.07 3.46
CA ARG A 267 21.20 -11.02 3.77
C ARG A 267 21.75 -12.44 3.72
N GLU A 268 22.81 -12.65 2.95
CA GLU A 268 23.58 -13.89 3.03
C GLU A 268 24.21 -13.96 4.42
N ILE A 269 23.98 -15.06 5.13
CA ILE A 269 24.73 -15.31 6.37
C ILE A 269 26.15 -15.65 5.92
N VAL A 270 27.06 -14.69 6.08
CA VAL A 270 28.49 -14.99 6.02
C VAL A 270 28.77 -15.83 7.25
N SER A 271 28.85 -17.15 7.08
CA SER A 271 29.35 -18.04 8.12
C SER A 271 30.80 -17.65 8.40
N THR A 272 31.04 -16.95 9.51
CA THR A 272 32.37 -16.87 10.15
C THR A 272 32.71 -18.19 10.80
#